data_AF-A0A562IH20-F1
#
_entry.id   AF-A0A562IH20-F1
#
_cell.length_a   1.000
_cell.length_b   1.000
_cell.length_c   1.000
_cell.angle_alpha   90.00
_cell.angle_beta   90.00
_cell.angle_gamma   90.00
#
_symmetry.space_group_name_H-M   'P 1'
#
loop_
_entity.id
_entity.type
_entity.pdbx_description
1 polymer ?
#
loop_
_entity_poly.entity_id
_entity_poly.type
_entity_poly.pdbx_seq_one_letter_code
_entity_poly.pdbx_strand_id
1 'polypeptide(L)'
;MAYTPGQSGQHDPSGARTPPTPEEIYGWLGVRFAMLEAPHYRTHMVGWHGETTTADAHGVARDLGRSRPVEVRVGHELDDDATIDVITVRDDTGGASVVHHLWTALINYQLALAGRRGAPPWGSGPPPPQYVDRLDTNNPPEPTGTRTLSVDGRDATKWVYLACPDMATGAPLVACGGHVGTSLVMVTGPQDAVMAAQLRMLPQPDLHASI
;
A
#
# COMPACT_ATOMS: atom_id res chain seq x y z
N MET A 1 10.98 11.06 35.56
CA MET A 1 10.40 10.00 34.73
C MET A 1 10.86 10.26 33.30
N ALA A 2 11.74 9.40 32.79
CA ALA A 2 12.35 9.58 31.48
C ALA A 2 11.36 9.14 30.39
N TYR A 3 11.09 10.04 29.46
CA TYR A 3 10.31 9.80 28.26
C TYR A 3 11.16 8.92 27.33
N THR A 4 10.76 7.67 27.11
CA THR A 4 11.36 6.80 26.09
C THR A 4 10.69 7.13 24.76
N PRO A 5 11.40 7.68 23.76
CA PRO A 5 10.81 7.90 22.46
C PRO A 5 10.44 6.53 21.86
N GLY A 6 9.16 6.39 21.50
CA GLY A 6 8.65 5.23 20.80
C GLY A 6 9.47 4.93 19.55
N GLN A 7 9.76 3.65 19.36
CA GLN A 7 10.51 3.10 18.24
C GLN A 7 10.07 3.75 16.93
N SER A 8 11.01 4.47 16.31
CA SER A 8 10.97 4.83 14.92
C SER A 8 10.78 3.54 14.11
N GLY A 9 9.64 3.43 13.42
CA GLY A 9 9.49 2.47 12.34
C GLY A 9 10.73 2.56 11.47
N GLN A 10 11.38 1.43 11.26
CA GLN A 10 12.63 1.31 10.56
C GLN A 10 12.40 1.74 9.10
N HIS A 11 12.47 3.05 8.86
CA HIS A 11 12.76 3.61 7.54
C HIS A 11 14.02 2.91 7.11
N ASP A 12 13.92 2.10 6.06
CA ASP A 12 15.12 1.62 5.43
C ASP A 12 15.81 2.84 4.80
N PRO A 13 16.96 3.30 5.31
CA PRO A 13 17.78 4.31 4.67
C PRO A 13 18.77 3.65 3.71
N SER A 14 18.58 2.36 3.37
CA SER A 14 19.57 1.63 2.59
C SER A 14 19.66 2.19 1.17
N GLY A 15 20.86 2.64 0.82
CA GLY A 15 21.28 2.96 -0.54
C GLY A 15 21.35 1.74 -1.45
N ALA A 16 20.31 0.89 -1.45
CA ALA A 16 20.11 -0.11 -2.47
C ALA A 16 19.70 0.61 -3.76
N ARG A 17 20.66 0.79 -4.68
CA ARG A 17 20.41 1.37 -6.01
C ARG A 17 19.51 0.51 -6.90
N THR A 18 19.15 -0.69 -6.47
CA THR A 18 18.37 -1.64 -7.23
C THR A 18 17.07 -1.95 -6.47
N PRO A 19 15.89 -1.77 -7.09
CA PRO A 19 14.63 -2.20 -6.49
C PRO A 19 14.67 -3.72 -6.26
N PRO A 20 14.07 -4.22 -5.16
CA PRO A 20 14.08 -5.64 -4.87
C PRO A 20 13.33 -6.42 -5.95
N THR A 21 13.85 -7.61 -6.22
CA THR A 21 13.28 -8.56 -7.17
C THR A 21 11.95 -9.12 -6.68
N PRO A 22 11.08 -9.60 -7.58
CA PRO A 22 9.85 -10.27 -7.18
C PRO A 22 10.07 -11.45 -6.24
N GLU A 23 11.15 -12.20 -6.41
CA GLU A 23 11.52 -13.33 -5.57
C GLU A 23 11.88 -12.88 -4.15
N GLU A 24 12.58 -11.76 -4.01
CA GLU A 24 12.89 -11.17 -2.70
C GLU A 24 11.62 -10.70 -1.99
N ILE A 25 10.74 -9.97 -2.69
CA ILE A 25 9.46 -9.50 -2.14
C ILE A 25 8.60 -10.68 -1.69
N TYR A 26 8.51 -11.73 -2.51
CA TYR A 26 7.79 -12.94 -2.15
C TYR A 26 8.41 -13.65 -0.94
N GLY A 27 9.74 -13.75 -0.87
CA GLY A 27 10.44 -14.31 0.29
C GLY A 27 10.18 -13.54 1.58
N TRP A 28 9.97 -12.22 1.49
CA TRP A 28 9.63 -11.37 2.63
C TRP A 28 8.18 -11.54 3.09
N LEU A 29 7.23 -11.43 2.16
CA LEU A 29 5.81 -11.48 2.46
C LEU A 29 5.34 -12.90 2.79
N GLY A 30 5.84 -13.90 2.08
CA GLY A 30 5.35 -15.28 2.13
C GLY A 30 4.00 -15.48 1.45
N VAL A 31 3.49 -14.48 0.74
CA VAL A 31 2.27 -14.55 -0.09
C VAL A 31 2.54 -13.90 -1.45
N ARG A 32 1.73 -14.24 -2.46
CA ARG A 32 1.80 -13.58 -3.76
C ARG A 32 1.48 -12.08 -3.59
N PHE A 33 2.11 -11.23 -4.38
CA PHE A 33 1.92 -9.79 -4.30
C PHE A 33 1.58 -9.20 -5.67
N ALA A 34 0.87 -8.08 -5.66
CA ALA A 34 0.48 -7.41 -6.89
C ALA A 34 1.55 -6.39 -7.32
N MET A 35 1.73 -6.27 -8.64
CA MET A 35 2.41 -5.16 -9.30
C MET A 35 1.56 -4.65 -10.46
N LEU A 36 1.83 -3.45 -10.94
CA LEU A 36 1.23 -2.95 -12.17
C LEU A 36 1.70 -3.78 -13.39
N GLU A 37 0.76 -4.19 -14.24
CA GLU A 37 0.98 -4.91 -15.49
C GLU A 37 1.42 -3.93 -16.59
N ALA A 38 2.58 -3.31 -16.39
CA ALA A 38 3.16 -2.39 -17.35
C ALA A 38 4.68 -2.32 -17.12
N PRO A 39 5.46 -3.15 -17.82
CA PRO A 39 6.89 -3.32 -17.55
C PRO A 39 7.73 -2.08 -17.92
N HIS A 40 7.15 -1.12 -18.64
CA HIS A 40 7.85 0.10 -19.06
C HIS A 40 7.84 1.20 -18.00
N TYR A 41 6.92 1.15 -17.02
CA TYR A 41 6.87 2.16 -15.98
C TYR A 41 8.02 2.01 -15.00
N ARG A 42 8.63 3.15 -14.67
CA ARG A 42 9.69 3.17 -13.69
C ARG A 42 9.11 2.79 -12.32
N THR A 43 9.70 1.77 -11.73
CA THR A 43 9.21 1.16 -10.49
C THR A 43 10.23 1.33 -9.38
N HIS A 44 9.76 1.66 -8.17
CA HIS A 44 10.60 1.78 -6.99
C HIS A 44 9.89 1.27 -5.74
N MET A 45 10.67 0.79 -4.76
CA MET A 45 10.13 0.44 -3.44
C MET A 45 9.83 1.74 -2.69
N VAL A 46 8.58 1.94 -2.29
CA VAL A 46 8.19 3.10 -1.46
C VAL A 46 8.41 2.78 0.02
N GLY A 47 8.18 1.53 0.42
CA GLY A 47 8.44 1.06 1.77
C GLY A 47 7.82 -0.32 2.04
N TRP A 48 8.08 -0.83 3.24
CA TRP A 48 7.47 -2.06 3.74
C TRP A 48 7.13 -1.89 5.23
N HIS A 49 6.13 -2.63 5.69
CA HIS A 49 5.79 -2.72 7.11
C HIS A 49 6.04 -4.15 7.59
N GLY A 50 6.54 -4.29 8.81
CA GLY A 50 6.76 -5.58 9.44
C GLY A 50 6.22 -5.61 10.85
N GLU A 51 5.73 -6.78 11.24
CA GLU A 51 5.24 -7.06 12.58
C GLU A 51 6.30 -7.81 13.37
N THR A 52 6.48 -7.43 14.62
CA THR A 52 7.30 -8.19 15.58
C THR A 52 6.46 -9.07 16.50
N THR A 53 5.14 -8.98 16.40
CA THR A 53 4.20 -9.77 17.21
C THR A 53 3.09 -10.33 16.35
N THR A 54 2.61 -11.53 16.68
CA THR A 54 1.42 -12.14 16.06
C THR A 54 0.42 -12.49 17.15
N ALA A 55 -0.86 -12.16 16.97
CA ALA A 55 -1.91 -12.66 17.86
C ALA A 55 -2.27 -14.11 17.47
N ASP A 56 -2.39 -15.01 18.45
CA ASP A 56 -3.00 -16.32 18.19
C ASP A 56 -4.54 -16.22 18.15
N ALA A 57 -5.22 -17.35 17.88
CA ALA A 57 -6.68 -17.41 17.77
C ALA A 57 -7.44 -16.95 19.04
N HIS A 58 -6.75 -16.79 20.17
CA HIS A 58 -7.31 -16.32 21.44
C HIS A 58 -6.92 -14.85 21.74
N GLY A 59 -6.34 -14.15 20.77
CA GLY A 59 -5.92 -12.75 20.90
C GLY A 59 -4.63 -12.55 21.72
N VAL A 60 -3.90 -13.63 22.03
CA VAL A 60 -2.65 -13.53 22.80
C VAL A 60 -1.51 -13.17 21.85
N ALA A 61 -0.94 -11.98 22.02
CA ALA A 61 0.22 -11.53 21.26
C ALA A 61 1.46 -12.36 21.63
N ARG A 62 2.06 -13.01 20.63
CA ARG A 62 3.33 -13.72 20.72
C ARG A 62 4.41 -12.94 20.02
N ASP A 63 5.54 -12.75 20.68
CA ASP A 63 6.73 -12.15 20.09
C ASP A 63 7.33 -13.10 19.04
N LEU A 64 7.60 -12.55 17.85
CA LEU A 64 8.21 -13.25 16.72
C LEU A 64 9.74 -13.20 16.76
N GLY A 65 10.33 -12.38 17.63
CA GLY A 65 11.78 -12.22 17.81
C GLY A 65 12.51 -11.56 16.64
N ARG A 66 11.91 -11.51 15.45
CA ARG A 66 12.37 -10.77 14.26
C ARG A 66 11.18 -10.12 13.56
N SER A 67 11.39 -8.92 13.02
CA SER A 67 10.38 -8.25 12.19
C SER A 67 10.07 -9.12 10.98
N ARG A 68 8.80 -9.48 10.83
CA ARG A 68 8.29 -10.24 9.69
C ARG A 68 7.54 -9.26 8.79
N PRO A 69 8.00 -9.02 7.55
CA PRO A 69 7.28 -8.17 6.61
C PRO A 69 5.84 -8.67 6.43
N VAL A 70 4.90 -7.74 6.52
CA VAL A 70 3.46 -7.98 6.36
C VAL A 70 2.86 -7.10 5.28
N GLU A 71 3.52 -6.00 4.93
CA GLU A 71 3.08 -5.10 3.86
C GLU A 71 4.27 -4.70 3.01
N VAL A 72 4.05 -4.62 1.70
CA VAL A 72 4.99 -4.04 0.74
C VAL A 72 4.25 -3.03 -0.12
N ARG A 73 4.87 -1.87 -0.33
CA ARG A 73 4.36 -0.79 -1.16
C ARG A 73 5.34 -0.48 -2.28
N VAL A 74 4.87 -0.65 -3.51
CA VAL A 74 5.64 -0.42 -4.73
C VAL A 74 5.05 0.76 -5.48
N GLY A 75 5.87 1.76 -5.77
CA GLY A 75 5.50 2.96 -6.51
C GLY A 75 5.84 2.81 -7.98
N HIS A 76 4.93 3.24 -8.84
CA HIS A 76 5.06 3.25 -10.29
C HIS A 76 4.89 4.68 -10.81
N GLU A 77 5.87 5.17 -11.58
CA GLU A 77 5.81 6.44 -12.30
C GLU A 77 5.26 6.18 -13.71
N LEU A 78 4.14 6.83 -14.04
CA LEU A 78 3.43 6.75 -15.31
C LEU A 78 3.97 7.75 -16.33
N ASP A 79 3.55 7.63 -17.60
CA ASP A 79 4.05 8.46 -18.72
C ASP A 79 3.68 9.95 -18.59
N ASP A 80 2.65 10.29 -17.81
CA ASP A 80 2.19 11.66 -17.54
C ASP A 80 2.78 12.24 -16.24
N ASP A 81 3.88 11.66 -15.75
CA ASP A 81 4.51 11.95 -14.46
C ASP A 81 3.62 11.68 -13.24
N ALA A 82 2.43 11.08 -13.43
CA ALA A 82 1.62 10.63 -12.31
C ALA A 82 2.28 9.43 -11.62
N THR A 83 2.02 9.29 -10.33
CA THR A 83 2.45 8.13 -9.56
C THR A 83 1.25 7.31 -9.12
N ILE A 84 1.37 5.99 -9.14
CA ILE A 84 0.47 5.11 -8.40
C ILE A 84 1.27 4.20 -7.48
N ASP A 85 0.68 3.86 -6.35
CA ASP A 85 1.26 2.91 -5.42
C ASP A 85 0.42 1.65 -5.38
N VAL A 86 1.06 0.50 -5.60
CA VAL A 86 0.48 -0.82 -5.43
C VAL A 86 0.94 -1.35 -4.09
N ILE A 87 -0.02 -1.64 -3.21
CA ILE A 87 0.22 -2.14 -1.87
C ILE A 87 -0.29 -3.57 -1.79
N THR A 88 0.55 -4.47 -1.28
CA THR A 88 0.13 -5.82 -0.91
C THR A 88 0.39 -6.02 0.57
N VAL A 89 -0.67 -6.42 1.27
CA VAL A 89 -0.62 -6.86 2.68
C VAL A 89 -0.84 -8.36 2.73
N ARG A 90 0.00 -9.07 3.49
CA ARG A 90 -0.29 -10.41 3.96
C ARG A 90 -1.38 -10.29 5.02
N ASP A 91 -2.60 -10.69 4.68
CA ASP A 91 -3.72 -10.70 5.63
C ASP A 91 -4.06 -12.13 6.03
N ASP A 92 -3.41 -12.57 7.12
CA ASP A 92 -3.66 -13.87 7.75
C ASP A 92 -4.83 -13.79 8.76
N THR A 93 -5.33 -12.58 9.04
CA THR A 93 -6.22 -12.29 10.17
C THR A 93 -7.70 -12.44 9.84
N GLY A 94 -8.04 -12.57 8.55
CA GLY A 94 -9.41 -12.78 8.10
C GLY A 94 -10.38 -11.66 8.48
N GLY A 95 -9.90 -10.45 8.79
CA GLY A 95 -10.77 -9.46 9.41
C GLY A 95 -10.26 -8.04 9.64
N ALA A 96 -9.04 -7.66 9.23
CA ALA A 96 -8.75 -6.23 9.11
C ALA A 96 -9.64 -5.66 7.99
N SER A 97 -10.51 -4.71 8.33
CA SER A 97 -11.47 -4.16 7.35
C SER A 97 -10.69 -3.60 6.16
N VAL A 98 -10.95 -4.10 4.95
CA VAL A 98 -10.39 -3.55 3.69
C VAL A 98 -10.52 -2.03 3.66
N VAL A 99 -11.62 -1.51 4.21
CA VAL A 99 -11.88 -0.06 4.35
C VAL A 99 -10.79 0.64 5.17
N HIS A 100 -10.36 0.05 6.29
CA HIS A 100 -9.32 0.61 7.14
C HIS A 100 -7.97 0.68 6.43
N HIS A 101 -7.59 -0.39 5.74
CA HIS A 101 -6.34 -0.40 4.96
C HIS A 101 -6.39 0.61 3.80
N LEU A 102 -7.53 0.70 3.08
CA LEU A 102 -7.72 1.68 2.02
C LEU A 102 -7.64 3.11 2.53
N TRP A 103 -8.24 3.37 3.68
CA TRP A 103 -8.17 4.67 4.36
C TRP A 103 -6.71 5.03 4.69
N THR A 104 -5.98 4.12 5.34
CA THR A 104 -4.56 4.31 5.71
C THR A 104 -3.69 4.51 4.48
N ALA A 105 -3.89 3.72 3.42
CA ALA A 105 -3.15 3.85 2.17
C ALA A 105 -3.38 5.21 1.50
N LEU A 106 -4.64 5.67 1.44
CA LEU A 106 -5.01 6.94 0.83
C LEU A 106 -4.41 8.14 1.58
N ILE A 107 -4.48 8.12 2.91
CA ILE A 107 -3.88 9.15 3.77
C ILE A 107 -2.36 9.18 3.59
N ASN A 108 -1.68 8.02 3.65
CA ASN A 108 -0.23 7.94 3.46
C ASN A 108 0.21 8.40 2.07
N TYR A 109 -0.58 8.12 1.03
CA TYR A 109 -0.33 8.61 -0.32
C TYR A 109 -0.44 10.14 -0.42
N GLN A 110 -1.50 10.70 0.14
CA GLN A 110 -1.72 12.14 0.15
C GLN A 110 -0.61 12.89 0.92
N LEU A 111 -0.15 12.35 2.04
CA LEU A 111 0.97 12.88 2.81
C LEU A 111 2.29 12.83 2.02
N ALA A 112 2.57 11.71 1.35
CA ALA A 112 3.75 11.56 0.51
C ALA A 112 3.76 12.56 -0.65
N LEU A 113 2.62 12.76 -1.33
CA LEU A 113 2.47 13.78 -2.38
C LEU A 113 2.73 15.19 -1.85
N ALA A 114 2.21 15.52 -0.68
CA ALA A 114 2.46 16.82 -0.06
C ALA A 114 3.97 17.04 0.20
N GLY A 115 4.66 16.02 0.73
CA GLY A 115 6.12 16.05 0.92
C GLY A 115 6.91 16.20 -0.39
N ARG A 116 6.50 15.54 -1.48
CA ARG A 116 7.16 15.65 -2.80
C ARG A 116 7.06 17.04 -3.41
N ARG A 117 5.97 17.79 -3.13
CA ARG A 117 5.71 19.13 -3.69
C ARG A 117 6.50 20.26 -3.01
N GLY A 118 7.48 19.94 -2.17
CA GLY A 118 8.33 20.95 -1.53
C GLY A 118 7.67 21.65 -0.34
N ALA A 119 6.56 21.13 0.19
CA ALA A 119 6.35 21.26 1.63
C ALA A 119 7.55 20.58 2.33
N PRO A 120 8.07 21.08 3.47
CA PRO A 120 9.24 20.49 4.14
C PRO A 120 9.07 18.96 4.19
N PRO A 121 10.10 18.16 3.87
CA PRO A 121 9.94 16.71 3.80
C PRO A 121 9.48 16.23 5.17
N TRP A 122 8.31 15.60 5.24
CA TRP A 122 7.95 14.83 6.42
C TRP A 122 8.48 13.44 6.15
N GLY A 123 9.79 13.31 6.31
CA GLY A 123 10.37 11.99 6.52
C GLY A 123 9.68 11.40 7.74
N SER A 124 9.14 10.19 7.62
CA SER A 124 8.62 9.30 8.69
C SER A 124 7.68 9.86 9.75
N GLY A 125 7.41 11.16 9.77
CA GLY A 125 6.98 11.92 10.93
C GLY A 125 5.53 12.36 10.79
N PRO A 126 4.91 12.73 11.91
CA PRO A 126 3.53 13.18 11.89
C PRO A 126 3.41 14.45 11.04
N PRO A 127 2.25 14.64 10.41
CA PRO A 127 1.98 15.85 9.67
C PRO A 127 2.08 17.10 10.57
N PRO A 128 2.75 18.18 10.16
CA PRO A 128 2.59 19.53 10.67
C PRO A 128 1.15 19.87 10.99
N PRO A 129 0.92 20.57 12.12
CA PRO A 129 -0.41 20.83 12.66
C PRO A 129 -1.40 21.42 11.65
N GLN A 130 -0.94 22.28 10.73
CA GLN A 130 -1.79 22.90 9.71
C GLN A 130 -2.38 21.92 8.69
N TYR A 131 -1.86 20.69 8.63
CA TYR A 131 -2.40 19.60 7.84
C TYR A 131 -3.09 18.54 8.70
N VAL A 132 -2.87 18.49 10.02
CA VAL A 132 -3.61 17.61 10.96
C VAL A 132 -5.10 17.97 10.92
N ASP A 133 -5.43 19.25 11.10
CA ASP A 133 -6.83 19.72 11.07
C ASP A 133 -7.51 19.45 9.71
N ARG A 134 -6.72 19.47 8.63
CA ARG A 134 -7.19 19.15 7.27
C ARG A 134 -7.33 17.66 7.03
N LEU A 135 -6.52 16.80 7.66
CA LEU A 135 -6.69 15.35 7.59
C LEU A 135 -7.95 14.95 8.36
N ASP A 136 -8.16 15.49 9.55
CA ASP A 136 -9.39 15.24 10.32
C ASP A 136 -10.65 15.67 9.58
N THR A 137 -10.59 16.78 8.83
CA THR A 137 -11.70 17.29 8.01
C THR A 137 -11.87 16.56 6.67
N ASN A 138 -10.78 16.08 6.06
CA ASN A 138 -10.79 15.39 4.76
C ASN A 138 -10.62 13.87 4.89
N ASN A 139 -10.83 13.32 6.09
CA ASN A 139 -10.82 11.88 6.30
C ASN A 139 -11.76 11.26 5.27
N PRO A 140 -11.28 10.32 4.43
CA PRO A 140 -12.11 9.74 3.40
C PRO A 140 -13.38 9.20 4.08
N PRO A 141 -14.57 9.61 3.60
CA PRO A 141 -15.83 9.15 4.18
C PRO A 141 -15.99 7.64 4.01
N GLU A 142 -17.15 7.12 4.43
CA GLU A 142 -17.57 5.76 4.13
C GLU A 142 -17.25 5.37 2.66
N PRO A 143 -16.94 4.09 2.38
CA PRO A 143 -16.64 3.63 1.05
C PRO A 143 -17.64 4.16 0.02
N THR A 144 -17.13 4.82 -1.01
CA THR A 144 -17.95 5.44 -2.06
C THR A 144 -18.56 4.41 -3.04
N GLY A 145 -18.16 3.14 -2.91
CA GLY A 145 -18.77 2.02 -3.62
C GLY A 145 -17.81 0.87 -3.86
N THR A 146 -18.11 0.07 -4.88
CA THR A 146 -17.21 -0.97 -5.39
C THR A 146 -16.86 -0.73 -6.85
N ARG A 147 -15.68 -1.21 -7.26
CA ARG A 147 -15.16 -1.15 -8.63
C ARG A 147 -14.65 -2.52 -9.07
N THR A 148 -14.35 -2.62 -10.36
CA THR A 148 -13.72 -3.77 -10.99
C THR A 148 -12.32 -3.36 -11.41
N LEU A 149 -11.33 -4.15 -11.07
CA LEU A 149 -9.95 -4.00 -11.54
C LEU A 149 -9.51 -5.29 -12.23
N SER A 150 -8.68 -5.18 -13.25
CA SER A 150 -8.09 -6.34 -13.92
C SER A 150 -6.92 -6.86 -13.10
N VAL A 151 -6.91 -8.17 -12.83
CA VAL A 151 -5.81 -8.89 -12.19
C VAL A 151 -5.48 -10.12 -13.02
N ASP A 152 -4.21 -10.29 -13.39
CA ASP A 152 -3.75 -11.38 -14.26
C ASP A 152 -4.58 -11.49 -15.55
N GLY A 153 -4.95 -10.34 -16.15
CA GLY A 153 -5.79 -10.27 -17.35
C GLY A 153 -7.26 -10.66 -17.16
N ARG A 154 -7.74 -10.77 -15.92
CA ARG A 154 -9.14 -11.09 -15.58
C ARG A 154 -9.77 -10.00 -14.74
N ASP A 155 -11.00 -9.64 -15.07
CA ASP A 155 -11.78 -8.71 -14.25
C ASP A 155 -12.14 -9.34 -12.90
N ALA A 156 -11.58 -8.82 -11.83
CA ALA A 156 -11.93 -9.19 -10.46
C ALA A 156 -13.05 -8.26 -9.96
N THR A 157 -14.21 -8.83 -9.62
CA THR A 157 -15.40 -8.03 -9.27
C THR A 157 -15.50 -7.77 -7.77
N LYS A 158 -15.85 -6.53 -7.39
CA LYS A 158 -16.15 -6.02 -6.03
C LYS A 158 -14.96 -5.53 -5.19
N TRP A 159 -14.04 -4.80 -5.80
CA TRP A 159 -13.01 -4.06 -5.07
C TRP A 159 -13.64 -2.87 -4.36
N VAL A 160 -13.38 -2.70 -3.07
CA VAL A 160 -13.84 -1.54 -2.31
C VAL A 160 -13.14 -0.29 -2.85
N TYR A 161 -13.88 0.81 -2.97
CA TYR A 161 -13.39 2.04 -3.58
C TYR A 161 -13.63 3.24 -2.65
N LEU A 162 -12.55 3.92 -2.29
CA LEU A 162 -12.53 5.15 -1.50
C LEU A 162 -11.92 6.27 -2.33
N ALA A 163 -12.42 7.49 -2.15
CA ALA A 163 -11.91 8.68 -2.82
C ALA A 163 -11.85 9.86 -1.84
N CYS A 164 -10.86 10.72 -2.01
CA CYS A 164 -10.76 12.01 -1.32
C CYS A 164 -10.16 13.07 -2.27
N PRO A 165 -10.44 14.36 -2.03
CA PRO A 165 -9.78 15.43 -2.77
C PRO A 165 -8.31 15.58 -2.34
N ASP A 166 -7.39 15.72 -3.29
CA ASP A 166 -5.99 16.09 -3.07
C ASP A 166 -5.91 17.44 -2.34
N MET A 167 -5.17 17.51 -1.23
CA MET A 167 -5.11 18.73 -0.39
C MET A 167 -4.59 19.99 -1.09
N ALA A 168 -3.80 19.86 -2.16
CA ALA A 168 -3.20 21.00 -2.85
C ALA A 168 -3.97 21.39 -4.12
N THR A 169 -4.48 20.40 -4.86
CA THR A 169 -5.09 20.62 -6.18
C THR A 169 -6.61 20.45 -6.19
N GLY A 170 -7.18 19.78 -5.18
CA GLY A 170 -8.58 19.38 -5.14
C GLY A 170 -8.94 18.25 -6.12
N ALA A 171 -7.99 17.77 -6.91
CA ALA A 171 -8.18 16.67 -7.84
C ALA A 171 -8.46 15.36 -7.09
N PRO A 172 -9.24 14.42 -7.66
CA PRO A 172 -9.60 13.20 -6.96
C PRO A 172 -8.41 12.24 -6.83
N LEU A 173 -8.07 11.90 -5.58
CA LEU A 173 -7.21 10.76 -5.22
C LEU A 173 -8.08 9.61 -4.77
N VAL A 174 -7.68 8.39 -5.11
CA VAL A 174 -8.48 7.20 -4.84
C VAL A 174 -7.62 6.08 -4.31
N ALA A 175 -8.24 5.22 -3.51
CA ALA A 175 -7.71 3.92 -3.13
C ALA A 175 -8.75 2.85 -3.48
N CYS A 176 -8.32 1.82 -4.19
CA CYS A 176 -9.18 0.70 -4.58
C CYS A 176 -8.53 -0.62 -4.19
N GLY A 177 -9.26 -1.49 -3.48
CA GLY A 177 -8.65 -2.68 -2.87
C GLY A 177 -9.61 -3.83 -2.62
N GLY A 178 -9.04 -5.01 -2.49
CA GLY A 178 -9.76 -6.26 -2.27
C GLY A 178 -8.81 -7.43 -2.06
N HIS A 179 -9.37 -8.58 -1.71
CA HIS A 179 -8.60 -9.80 -1.47
C HIS A 179 -8.41 -10.61 -2.76
N VAL A 180 -7.19 -11.10 -2.97
CA VAL A 180 -6.81 -12.10 -3.98
C VAL A 180 -6.10 -13.24 -3.27
N GLY A 181 -6.82 -14.34 -3.00
CA GLY A 181 -6.31 -15.40 -2.13
C GLY A 181 -6.09 -14.87 -0.71
N THR A 182 -4.88 -15.03 -0.18
CA THR A 182 -4.45 -14.54 1.15
C THR A 182 -3.82 -13.14 1.10
N SER A 183 -3.87 -12.49 -0.07
CA SER A 183 -3.26 -11.18 -0.28
C SER A 183 -4.35 -10.11 -0.29
N LEU A 184 -4.26 -9.14 0.61
CA LEU A 184 -5.03 -7.90 0.50
C LEU A 184 -4.25 -6.96 -0.42
N VAL A 185 -4.85 -6.63 -1.56
CA VAL A 185 -4.24 -5.81 -2.59
C VAL A 185 -4.95 -4.47 -2.66
N MET A 186 -4.19 -3.39 -2.78
CA MET A 186 -4.71 -2.03 -2.93
C MET A 186 -3.91 -1.26 -3.97
N VAL A 187 -4.58 -0.38 -4.69
CA VAL A 187 -3.96 0.56 -5.62
C VAL A 187 -4.42 1.96 -5.23
N THR A 188 -3.45 2.86 -5.05
CA THR A 188 -3.71 4.22 -4.60
C THR A 188 -3.02 5.23 -5.52
N GLY A 189 -3.72 6.30 -5.91
CA GLY A 189 -3.19 7.29 -6.85
C GLY A 189 -4.25 8.27 -7.33
N PRO A 190 -3.95 9.07 -8.38
CA PRO A 190 -4.95 9.84 -9.10
C PRO A 190 -6.06 8.93 -9.66
N GLN A 191 -7.31 9.38 -9.63
CA GLN A 191 -8.46 8.56 -10.02
C GLN A 191 -8.30 7.89 -11.38
N ASP A 192 -7.95 8.65 -12.42
CA ASP A 192 -7.88 8.12 -13.79
C ASP A 192 -6.79 7.04 -13.92
N ALA A 193 -5.66 7.24 -13.27
CA ALA A 193 -4.55 6.29 -13.24
C ALA A 193 -4.94 4.98 -12.54
N VAL A 194 -5.61 5.06 -11.38
CA VAL A 194 -6.06 3.86 -10.66
C VAL A 194 -7.15 3.12 -11.43
N MET A 195 -8.06 3.84 -12.09
CA MET A 195 -9.13 3.21 -12.89
C MET A 195 -8.62 2.55 -14.17
N ALA A 196 -7.47 2.99 -14.69
CA ALA A 196 -6.79 2.37 -15.82
C ALA A 196 -5.80 1.25 -15.41
N ALA A 197 -5.56 1.06 -14.11
CA ALA A 197 -4.56 0.13 -13.62
C ALA A 197 -4.94 -1.33 -13.92
N GLN A 198 -3.96 -2.08 -14.40
CA GLN A 198 -4.05 -3.53 -14.57
C GLN A 198 -3.00 -4.16 -13.66
N LEU A 199 -3.37 -5.16 -12.88
CA LEU A 199 -2.48 -5.76 -11.90
C LEU A 199 -2.03 -7.14 -12.33
N ARG A 200 -0.81 -7.50 -11.93
CA ARG A 200 -0.26 -8.83 -12.08
C ARG A 200 0.18 -9.35 -10.73
N MET A 201 -0.22 -10.57 -10.40
CA MET A 201 0.16 -11.25 -9.16
C MET A 201 1.45 -12.06 -9.35
N LEU A 202 2.42 -11.84 -8.48
CA LEU A 202 3.75 -12.43 -8.51
C LEU A 202 4.06 -13.21 -7.22
N PRO A 203 4.87 -14.29 -7.28
CA PRO A 203 5.30 -14.95 -8.51
C PRO A 203 4.08 -15.51 -9.26
N GLN A 204 4.23 -15.70 -10.57
CA GLN A 204 3.19 -16.36 -11.34
C GLN A 204 3.04 -17.81 -10.85
N PRO A 205 1.83 -18.39 -10.88
CA PRO A 205 1.69 -19.80 -10.55
C PRO A 205 2.53 -20.60 -11.54
N ASP A 206 3.27 -21.59 -11.08
CA ASP A 206 3.96 -22.51 -11.97
C ASP A 206 2.92 -23.17 -12.88
N LEU A 207 2.94 -22.83 -14.17
CA LEU A 207 2.09 -23.44 -15.21
C LEU A 207 2.33 -24.95 -15.37
N HIS A 208 3.31 -25.51 -14.65
CA HIS A 208 3.74 -26.91 -14.72
C HIS A 208 3.26 -27.79 -13.57
N ALA A 209 2.52 -27.29 -12.57
CA ALA A 209 2.00 -28.10 -11.47
C ALA A 209 0.65 -28.81 -11.77
N SER A 210 0.30 -28.97 -13.05
CA SER A 210 -0.89 -29.70 -13.48
C SER A 210 -0.57 -30.62 -14.65
N ILE A 211 0.15 -31.71 -14.36
CA ILE A 211 0.08 -32.99 -15.10
C ILE A 211 0.14 -34.12 -14.07
#